data_AF-A0A496US82-F1
#
_entry.id   AF-A0A496US82-F1
#
_cell.length_a   1.000
_cell.length_b   1.000
_cell.length_c   1.000
_cell.angle_alpha   90.00
_cell.angle_beta   90.00
_cell.angle_gamma   90.00
#
_symmetry.space_group_name_H-M   'P 1'
#
loop_
_entity.id
_entity.type
_entity.pdbx_description
1 polymer ?
#
loop_
_entity_poly.entity_id
_entity_poly.type
_entity_poly.pdbx_seq_one_letter_code
_entity_poly.pdbx_strand_id
1 'polypeptide(L)'
;MKSLRQMQPAAVVALLLAVLPVWLATSSFRAQLPPEIMFPSAALTRIQRLSDFNPALAGTPGDTDVYVFEGAEPGGSLLVLGGTHATEIAGTMTAVLLVETLDVQTGKVFVVPRANASAATHTMPGEAHPQFITIPTPAGSRRFRYGARYTNPVHQRRDPVVFRHPASPRILQGCEARNLNRVYPGAQDGTLTERVAWAIVELIRLERVDVAFDLHEAPPERNLVNAIVAPEPSQDIAPQATIMLQLAGWDFHLESSSAEFRGLSHREWADATATRPFLMETANPVQGHLRGRTTARLAVTGRDDQYATAARRGLLAMPYDSTGIALETRVSRHLAGIAAIVDLYNGKAPSARIDMGGWPDAGPLQDNGLGRYLGSAVDD
;
A
#
# COMPACT_ATOMS: atom_id res chain seq x y z
N MET A 1 22.92 34.49 -30.14
CA MET A 1 22.95 33.02 -30.22
C MET A 1 23.74 32.63 -31.46
N LYS A 2 24.97 32.10 -31.33
CA LYS A 2 25.73 31.59 -32.48
C LYS A 2 24.94 30.42 -33.06
N SER A 3 24.71 30.39 -34.37
CA SER A 3 23.98 29.27 -34.99
C SER A 3 24.80 27.98 -34.79
N LEU A 4 24.12 26.84 -34.64
CA LEU A 4 24.74 25.51 -34.47
C LEU A 4 25.82 25.20 -35.54
N ARG A 5 25.82 25.92 -36.68
CA ARG A 5 26.83 25.81 -37.75
C ARG A 5 28.19 26.40 -37.40
N GLN A 6 28.32 27.21 -36.34
CA GLN A 6 29.59 27.83 -35.91
C GLN A 6 30.23 27.17 -34.69
N MET A 7 29.62 26.12 -34.12
CA MET A 7 30.21 25.37 -33.01
C MET A 7 31.26 24.39 -33.55
N GLN A 8 32.45 24.39 -32.95
CA GLN A 8 33.45 23.36 -33.27
C GLN A 8 32.84 21.97 -33.03
N PRO A 9 33.11 20.96 -33.89
CA PRO A 9 32.53 19.62 -33.77
C PRO A 9 32.63 19.02 -32.36
N ALA A 10 33.74 19.31 -31.64
CA ALA A 10 33.95 18.89 -30.25
C ALA A 10 32.92 19.47 -29.27
N ALA A 11 32.49 20.73 -29.45
CA ALA A 11 31.49 21.36 -28.58
C ALA A 11 30.09 20.76 -28.80
N VAL A 12 29.78 20.34 -30.03
CA VAL A 12 28.52 19.63 -30.33
C VAL A 12 28.52 18.24 -29.71
N VAL A 13 29.62 17.49 -29.83
CA VAL A 13 29.77 16.17 -29.20
C VAL A 13 29.66 16.27 -27.68
N ALA A 14 30.34 17.23 -27.05
CA ALA A 14 30.26 17.44 -25.60
C ALA A 14 28.82 17.78 -25.15
N LEU A 15 28.10 18.61 -25.91
CA LEU A 15 26.71 18.92 -25.62
C LEU A 15 25.79 17.70 -25.76
N LEU A 16 25.98 16.88 -26.81
CA LEU A 16 25.21 15.65 -26.99
C LEU A 16 25.48 14.64 -25.87
N LEU A 17 26.74 14.50 -25.44
CA LEU A 17 27.13 13.65 -24.30
C LEU A 17 26.56 14.15 -22.97
N ALA A 18 26.27 15.44 -22.82
CA ALA A 18 25.61 16.00 -21.65
C ALA A 18 24.07 15.87 -21.71
N VAL A 19 23.47 16.08 -22.89
CA VAL A 19 22.00 16.02 -23.08
C VAL A 19 21.48 14.59 -23.04
N LEU A 20 22.23 13.62 -23.59
CA LEU A 20 21.77 12.24 -23.68
C LEU A 20 21.48 11.61 -22.29
N PRO A 21 22.37 11.70 -21.28
CA PRO A 21 22.07 11.21 -19.93
C PRO A 21 20.87 11.90 -19.29
N VAL A 22 20.72 13.21 -19.47
CA VAL A 22 19.58 13.97 -18.94
C VAL A 22 18.28 13.50 -19.60
N TRP A 23 18.28 13.31 -20.92
CA TRP A 23 17.12 12.81 -21.65
C TRP A 23 16.77 11.38 -21.25
N LEU A 24 17.74 10.47 -21.12
CA LEU A 24 17.54 9.09 -20.68
C LEU A 24 16.98 9.04 -19.25
N ALA A 25 17.58 9.79 -18.32
CA ALA A 25 17.14 9.86 -16.94
C ALA A 25 15.73 10.46 -16.82
N THR A 26 15.45 11.53 -17.57
CA THR A 26 14.12 12.17 -17.58
C THR A 26 13.07 11.25 -18.18
N SER A 27 13.38 10.58 -19.30
CA SER A 27 12.45 9.65 -19.95
C SER A 27 12.14 8.45 -19.05
N SER A 28 13.16 7.89 -18.39
CA SER A 28 13.00 6.85 -17.37
C SER A 28 12.18 7.32 -16.18
N PHE A 29 12.45 8.52 -15.65
CA PHE A 29 11.69 9.08 -14.53
C PHE A 29 10.21 9.29 -14.90
N ARG A 30 9.95 9.89 -16.07
CA ARG A 30 8.59 10.15 -16.57
C ARG A 30 7.79 8.88 -16.84
N ALA A 31 8.45 7.75 -17.12
CA ALA A 31 7.78 6.47 -17.30
C ALA A 31 7.01 6.00 -16.05
N GLN A 32 7.34 6.50 -14.85
CA GLN A 32 6.65 6.18 -13.59
C GLN A 32 5.40 7.04 -13.33
N LEU A 33 5.16 8.08 -14.14
CA LEU A 33 4.04 9.00 -13.92
C LEU A 33 2.68 8.40 -14.27
N PRO A 34 2.51 7.69 -15.41
CA PRO A 34 1.23 7.11 -15.76
C PRO A 34 0.76 6.11 -14.70
N PRO A 35 -0.51 6.17 -14.27
CA PRO A 35 -1.06 5.17 -13.36
C PRO A 35 -1.21 3.81 -14.03
N GLU A 36 -1.15 2.74 -13.24
CA GLU A 36 -1.52 1.41 -13.69
C GLU A 36 -3.00 1.37 -14.04
N ILE A 37 -3.31 0.65 -15.11
CA ILE A 37 -4.67 0.29 -15.51
C ILE A 37 -5.19 -0.74 -14.51
N MET A 38 -6.40 -0.50 -14.02
CA MET A 38 -7.19 -1.44 -13.20
C MET A 38 -8.24 -2.09 -14.10
N PHE A 39 -8.57 -3.35 -13.81
CA PHE A 39 -9.64 -4.08 -14.49
C PHE A 39 -10.72 -4.48 -13.48
N PRO A 40 -11.58 -3.54 -13.04
CA PRO A 40 -12.52 -3.80 -11.96
C PRO A 40 -13.43 -4.98 -12.28
N SER A 41 -13.80 -5.74 -11.24
CA SER A 41 -14.76 -6.83 -11.38
C SER A 41 -16.12 -6.29 -11.83
N ALA A 42 -16.98 -7.19 -12.33
CA ALA A 42 -18.34 -6.84 -12.74
C ALA A 42 -19.22 -6.32 -11.57
N ALA A 43 -18.80 -6.54 -10.32
CA ALA A 43 -19.51 -6.07 -9.13
C ALA A 43 -19.21 -4.60 -8.79
N LEU A 44 -18.29 -3.94 -9.50
CA LEU A 44 -17.99 -2.52 -9.27
C LEU A 44 -19.25 -1.66 -9.46
N THR A 45 -19.65 -0.94 -8.42
CA THR A 45 -20.82 -0.05 -8.46
C THR A 45 -20.45 1.31 -9.03
N ARG A 46 -19.36 1.91 -8.53
CA ARG A 46 -18.85 3.20 -9.03
C ARG A 46 -17.39 3.44 -8.61
N ILE A 47 -16.78 4.43 -9.22
CA ILE A 47 -15.48 4.98 -8.81
C ILE A 47 -15.71 6.40 -8.29
N GLN A 48 -15.30 6.64 -7.05
CA GLN A 48 -15.20 7.96 -6.44
C GLN A 48 -13.74 8.44 -6.44
N ARG A 49 -13.53 9.70 -6.10
CA ARG A 49 -12.21 10.33 -5.99
C ARG A 49 -11.97 10.79 -4.55
N LEU A 50 -10.73 10.79 -4.06
CA LEU A 50 -10.45 11.44 -2.77
C LEU A 50 -10.81 12.93 -2.79
N SER A 51 -10.81 13.57 -3.96
CA SER A 51 -11.32 14.93 -4.11
C SER A 51 -12.80 15.10 -3.77
N ASP A 52 -13.60 14.04 -3.78
CA ASP A 52 -15.01 14.07 -3.37
C ASP A 52 -15.12 14.31 -1.85
N PHE A 53 -14.09 13.93 -1.09
CA PHE A 53 -13.99 14.10 0.36
C PHE A 53 -13.13 15.31 0.76
N ASN A 54 -12.21 15.73 -0.10
CA ASN A 54 -11.48 16.99 0.03
C ASN A 54 -11.25 17.65 -1.35
N PRO A 55 -12.05 18.64 -1.74
CA PRO A 55 -11.96 19.30 -3.05
C PRO A 55 -10.57 19.88 -3.37
N ALA A 56 -9.75 20.18 -2.36
CA ALA A 56 -8.39 20.69 -2.55
C ALA A 56 -7.44 19.66 -3.19
N LEU A 57 -7.81 18.38 -3.26
CA LEU A 57 -7.07 17.34 -3.96
C LEU A 57 -7.33 17.34 -5.47
N ALA A 58 -8.45 17.89 -5.96
CA ALA A 58 -8.81 17.83 -7.37
C ALA A 58 -7.68 18.31 -8.29
N GLY A 59 -7.29 17.47 -9.25
CA GLY A 59 -6.20 17.75 -10.19
C GLY A 59 -4.78 17.66 -9.60
N THR A 60 -4.63 17.29 -8.33
CA THR A 60 -3.33 17.06 -7.70
C THR A 60 -2.90 15.59 -7.80
N PRO A 61 -1.59 15.28 -7.67
CA PRO A 61 -1.09 13.89 -7.63
C PRO A 61 -1.51 13.07 -6.39
N GLY A 62 -2.22 13.68 -5.43
CA GLY A 62 -2.76 13.00 -4.25
C GLY A 62 -4.21 12.58 -4.39
N ASP A 63 -4.88 13.00 -5.47
CA ASP A 63 -6.24 12.55 -5.75
C ASP A 63 -6.16 11.14 -6.35
N THR A 64 -6.70 10.16 -5.62
CA THR A 64 -6.65 8.74 -5.99
C THR A 64 -8.07 8.16 -6.04
N ASP A 65 -8.21 7.06 -6.76
CA ASP A 65 -9.51 6.43 -7.00
C ASP A 65 -9.94 5.64 -5.76
N VAL A 66 -11.23 5.76 -5.43
CA VAL A 66 -11.91 4.97 -4.43
C VAL A 66 -12.91 4.08 -5.16
N TYR A 67 -12.61 2.78 -5.24
CA TYR A 67 -13.47 1.81 -5.89
C TYR A 67 -14.55 1.38 -4.91
N VAL A 68 -15.81 1.55 -5.28
CA VAL A 68 -16.96 1.30 -4.41
C VAL A 68 -17.77 0.13 -4.93
N PHE A 69 -17.97 -0.85 -4.06
CA PHE A 69 -18.78 -2.05 -4.30
C PHE A 69 -19.93 -2.04 -3.29
N GLU A 70 -21.16 -2.04 -3.77
CA GLU A 70 -22.37 -2.09 -2.97
C GLU A 70 -23.11 -3.39 -3.29
N GLY A 71 -23.34 -4.20 -2.25
CA GLY A 71 -24.14 -5.40 -2.36
C GLY A 71 -25.62 -5.09 -2.58
N ALA A 72 -26.37 -6.11 -3.02
CA ALA A 72 -27.81 -5.99 -3.20
C ALA A 72 -28.55 -5.77 -1.87
N GLU A 73 -28.02 -6.35 -0.78
CA GLU A 73 -28.61 -6.26 0.56
C GLU A 73 -27.89 -5.19 1.42
N PRO A 74 -28.62 -4.41 2.22
CA PRO A 74 -28.03 -3.45 3.14
C PRO A 74 -27.22 -4.16 4.23
N GLY A 75 -26.12 -3.54 4.67
CA GLY A 75 -25.22 -4.12 5.66
C GLY A 75 -24.22 -3.11 6.19
N GLY A 76 -23.15 -3.62 6.80
CA GLY A 76 -22.03 -2.80 7.27
C GLY A 76 -21.16 -2.31 6.13
N SER A 77 -20.12 -1.56 6.49
CA SER A 77 -19.22 -0.93 5.54
C SER A 77 -17.75 -1.19 5.86
N LEU A 78 -16.96 -1.46 4.82
CA LEU A 78 -15.56 -1.83 4.92
C LEU A 78 -14.68 -0.91 4.07
N LEU A 79 -13.55 -0.45 4.60
CA LEU A 79 -12.46 0.16 3.82
C LEU A 79 -11.25 -0.75 3.79
N VAL A 80 -10.67 -0.98 2.61
CA VAL A 80 -9.35 -1.58 2.43
C VAL A 80 -8.41 -0.58 1.74
N LEU A 81 -7.39 -0.15 2.47
CA LEU A 81 -6.38 0.80 2.03
C LEU A 81 -5.06 0.08 1.70
N GLY A 82 -4.62 0.21 0.46
CA GLY A 82 -3.30 -0.20 -0.01
C GLY A 82 -2.47 1.00 -0.50
N GLY A 83 -1.16 0.83 -0.54
CA GLY A 83 -0.27 1.85 -1.09
C GLY A 83 -0.14 3.11 -0.23
N THR A 84 -0.28 2.98 1.09
CA THR A 84 0.12 4.02 2.07
C THR A 84 1.59 4.37 1.90
N HIS A 85 2.42 3.33 1.76
CA HIS A 85 3.77 3.43 1.22
C HIS A 85 3.82 2.68 -0.12
N ALA A 86 4.24 3.33 -1.20
CA ALA A 86 4.29 2.67 -2.52
C ALA A 86 5.45 1.65 -2.65
N THR A 87 6.32 1.56 -1.64
CA THR A 87 7.31 0.48 -1.47
C THR A 87 6.71 -0.80 -0.90
N GLU A 88 5.48 -0.74 -0.39
CA GLU A 88 4.77 -1.86 0.23
C GLU A 88 3.82 -2.48 -0.80
N ILE A 89 4.45 -3.23 -1.71
CA ILE A 89 3.79 -3.72 -2.92
C ILE A 89 2.77 -4.81 -2.62
N ALA A 90 2.91 -5.59 -1.54
CA ALA A 90 1.90 -6.60 -1.19
C ALA A 90 0.56 -5.98 -0.77
N GLY A 91 0.57 -4.92 0.03
CA GLY A 91 -0.66 -4.19 0.38
C GLY A 91 -1.31 -3.55 -0.84
N THR A 92 -0.50 -2.93 -1.72
CA THR A 92 -0.96 -2.39 -3.01
C THR A 92 -1.60 -3.49 -3.88
N MET A 93 -0.92 -4.63 -4.05
CA MET A 93 -1.39 -5.72 -4.90
C MET A 93 -2.59 -6.47 -4.31
N THR A 94 -2.72 -6.51 -2.99
CA THR A 94 -3.94 -7.03 -2.33
C THR A 94 -5.14 -6.17 -2.71
N ALA A 95 -5.00 -4.83 -2.61
CA ALA A 95 -6.06 -3.92 -3.00
C ALA A 95 -6.36 -3.96 -4.51
N VAL A 96 -5.33 -4.10 -5.38
CA VAL A 96 -5.53 -4.34 -6.82
C VAL A 96 -6.33 -5.61 -7.05
N LEU A 97 -5.91 -6.73 -6.45
CA LEU A 97 -6.61 -8.01 -6.60
C LEU A 97 -8.06 -7.91 -6.16
N LEU A 98 -8.33 -7.24 -5.03
CA LEU A 98 -9.70 -6.99 -4.58
C LEU A 98 -10.48 -6.18 -5.62
N VAL A 99 -9.95 -5.07 -6.14
CA VAL A 99 -10.65 -4.31 -7.20
C VAL A 99 -11.05 -5.19 -8.39
N GLU A 100 -10.19 -6.13 -8.78
CA GLU A 100 -10.39 -6.95 -9.98
C GLU A 100 -11.19 -8.24 -9.75
N THR A 101 -11.40 -8.66 -8.49
CA THR A 101 -12.05 -9.94 -8.16
C THR A 101 -13.21 -9.84 -7.18
N LEU A 102 -13.36 -8.72 -6.47
CA LEU A 102 -14.33 -8.60 -5.39
C LEU A 102 -15.75 -8.81 -5.92
N ASP A 103 -16.51 -9.60 -5.18
CA ASP A 103 -17.95 -9.70 -5.27
C ASP A 103 -18.53 -9.36 -3.89
N VAL A 104 -19.58 -8.55 -3.84
CA VAL A 104 -20.20 -8.08 -2.60
C VAL A 104 -21.70 -8.35 -2.67
N GLN A 105 -22.21 -9.10 -1.70
CA GLN A 105 -23.62 -9.47 -1.62
C GLN A 105 -24.37 -8.62 -0.59
N THR A 106 -23.73 -8.36 0.56
CA THR A 106 -24.32 -7.59 1.67
C THR A 106 -23.34 -6.49 2.11
N GLY A 107 -23.85 -5.26 2.26
CA GLY A 107 -23.06 -4.14 2.73
C GLY A 107 -22.28 -3.42 1.63
N LYS A 108 -21.27 -2.65 2.04
CA LYS A 108 -20.53 -1.76 1.15
C LYS A 108 -19.02 -1.86 1.37
N VAL A 109 -18.24 -2.02 0.31
CA VAL A 109 -16.79 -2.12 0.38
C VAL A 109 -16.14 -1.02 -0.45
N PHE A 110 -15.22 -0.30 0.18
CA PHE A 110 -14.36 0.70 -0.42
C PHE A 110 -12.95 0.14 -0.54
N VAL A 111 -12.37 0.21 -1.73
CA VAL A 111 -10.99 -0.21 -1.96
C VAL A 111 -10.20 0.95 -2.54
N VAL A 112 -9.08 1.28 -1.91
CA VAL A 112 -8.16 2.34 -2.35
C VAL A 112 -6.78 1.72 -2.57
N PRO A 113 -6.43 1.33 -3.81
CA PRO A 113 -5.17 0.63 -4.07
C PRO A 113 -3.91 1.48 -3.92
N ARG A 114 -4.06 2.80 -4.02
CA ARG A 114 -2.96 3.76 -4.04
C ARG A 114 -3.28 4.95 -3.15
N ALA A 115 -3.31 4.73 -1.83
CA ALA A 115 -3.58 5.77 -0.84
C ALA A 115 -2.66 6.98 -1.04
N ASN A 116 -1.37 6.74 -1.25
CA ASN A 116 -0.40 7.77 -1.61
C ASN A 116 0.04 7.63 -3.07
N ALA A 117 -0.84 7.99 -4.02
CA ALA A 117 -0.55 7.93 -5.45
C ALA A 117 0.71 8.73 -5.86
N SER A 118 1.00 9.84 -5.15
CA SER A 118 2.22 10.62 -5.34
C SER A 118 3.48 9.81 -5.03
N ALA A 119 3.49 8.99 -3.98
CA ALA A 119 4.64 8.16 -3.64
C ALA A 119 4.98 7.10 -4.70
N ALA A 120 4.01 6.69 -5.53
CA ALA A 120 4.25 5.76 -6.64
C ALA A 120 5.00 6.37 -7.85
N THR A 121 5.17 7.69 -7.86
CA THR A 121 5.78 8.41 -9.01
C THR A 121 7.31 8.55 -8.91
N HIS A 122 7.93 7.99 -7.87
CA HIS A 122 9.39 8.00 -7.68
C HIS A 122 9.84 6.83 -6.81
N THR A 123 11.15 6.59 -6.79
CA THR A 123 11.81 5.59 -5.93
C THR A 123 12.66 6.26 -4.87
N MET A 124 12.89 5.59 -3.74
CA MET A 124 13.77 6.08 -2.67
C MET A 124 15.21 6.26 -3.16
N PRO A 125 15.82 7.45 -3.02
CA PRO A 125 17.23 7.67 -3.30
C PRO A 125 18.12 6.77 -2.41
N GLY A 126 19.12 6.14 -3.00
CA GLY A 126 20.10 5.30 -2.27
C GLY A 126 19.71 3.84 -2.05
N GLU A 127 18.43 3.48 -2.22
CA GLU A 127 17.96 2.10 -1.94
C GLU A 127 18.03 1.15 -3.14
N ALA A 128 18.30 1.70 -4.33
CA ALA A 128 18.27 0.99 -5.62
C ALA A 128 16.95 0.24 -5.87
N HIS A 129 15.83 0.77 -5.36
CA HIS A 129 14.50 0.24 -5.60
C HIS A 129 14.23 0.13 -7.12
N PRO A 130 13.61 -0.96 -7.59
CA PRO A 130 13.15 -1.01 -8.97
C PRO A 130 12.07 0.07 -9.18
N GLN A 131 11.93 0.58 -10.40
CA GLN A 131 10.81 1.46 -10.73
C GLN A 131 9.50 0.69 -10.89
N PHE A 132 9.58 -0.58 -11.29
CA PHE A 132 8.44 -1.44 -11.55
C PHE A 132 8.72 -2.87 -11.10
N ILE A 133 7.67 -3.56 -10.70
CA ILE A 133 7.59 -5.02 -10.73
C ILE A 133 6.79 -5.46 -11.95
N THR A 134 7.00 -6.70 -12.39
CA THR A 134 6.29 -7.30 -13.51
C THR A 134 5.67 -8.60 -13.05
N ILE A 135 4.36 -8.73 -13.25
CA ILE A 135 3.58 -9.92 -12.92
C ILE A 135 3.13 -10.56 -14.23
N PRO A 136 3.54 -11.81 -14.53
CA PRO A 136 3.04 -12.54 -15.69
C PRO A 136 1.57 -12.88 -15.50
N THR A 137 0.70 -12.54 -16.45
CA THR A 137 -0.70 -13.01 -16.51
C THR A 137 -0.91 -13.89 -17.75
N PRO A 138 -2.00 -14.68 -17.81
CA PRO A 138 -2.31 -15.52 -18.98
C PRO A 138 -2.40 -14.75 -20.31
N ALA A 139 -2.71 -13.45 -20.26
CA ALA A 139 -2.87 -12.59 -21.43
C ALA A 139 -1.69 -11.61 -21.63
N GLY A 140 -0.60 -11.76 -20.86
CA GLY A 140 0.59 -10.93 -20.98
C GLY A 140 1.11 -10.43 -19.65
N SER A 141 2.29 -9.82 -19.65
CA SER A 141 2.87 -9.27 -18.42
C SER A 141 2.27 -7.91 -18.07
N ARG A 142 1.84 -7.75 -16.82
CA ARG A 142 1.43 -6.47 -16.25
C ARG A 142 2.56 -5.86 -15.45
N ARG A 143 2.69 -4.53 -15.54
CA ARG A 143 3.70 -3.75 -14.81
C ARG A 143 3.00 -2.91 -13.75
N PHE A 144 3.54 -2.98 -12.54
CA PHE A 144 3.10 -2.18 -11.40
C PHE A 144 4.27 -1.36 -10.89
N ARG A 145 4.06 -0.08 -10.57
CA ARG A 145 5.10 0.80 -10.03
C ARG A 145 5.51 0.32 -8.66
N TYR A 146 6.81 0.32 -8.45
CA TYR A 146 7.42 0.08 -7.15
C TYR A 146 7.94 1.44 -6.69
N GLY A 147 7.18 2.10 -5.83
CA GLY A 147 7.37 3.52 -5.53
C GLY A 147 8.31 3.78 -4.37
N ALA A 148 7.99 4.83 -3.61
CA ALA A 148 8.71 5.26 -2.44
C ALA A 148 7.84 5.16 -1.18
N ARG A 149 8.51 5.25 -0.02
CA ARG A 149 7.86 5.38 1.28
C ARG A 149 7.16 6.73 1.45
N TYR A 150 7.72 7.77 0.84
CA TYR A 150 7.27 9.14 1.04
C TYR A 150 6.59 9.69 -0.22
N THR A 151 5.61 10.58 -0.04
CA THR A 151 5.08 11.45 -1.09
C THR A 151 6.24 12.05 -1.89
N ASN A 152 6.10 12.12 -3.22
CA ASN A 152 7.15 12.65 -4.07
C ASN A 152 7.50 14.09 -3.67
N PRO A 153 8.79 14.40 -3.38
CA PRO A 153 9.19 15.73 -2.94
C PRO A 153 8.92 16.82 -3.99
N VAL A 154 8.71 16.47 -5.26
CA VAL A 154 8.33 17.45 -6.30
C VAL A 154 6.87 17.88 -6.21
N HIS A 155 6.01 17.13 -5.51
CA HIS A 155 4.57 17.38 -5.40
C HIS A 155 4.17 18.08 -4.09
N GLN A 156 5.13 18.31 -3.18
CA GLN A 156 4.89 18.92 -1.88
C GLN A 156 5.97 19.97 -1.59
N ARG A 157 5.65 20.94 -0.72
CA ARG A 157 6.65 21.90 -0.20
C ARG A 157 7.85 21.19 0.42
N ARG A 158 8.98 21.90 0.49
CA ARG A 158 10.23 21.41 1.10
C ARG A 158 9.98 20.88 2.52
N ASP A 159 10.62 19.76 2.83
CA ASP A 159 10.60 19.15 4.16
C ASP A 159 11.11 20.14 5.22
N PRO A 160 10.46 20.22 6.39
CA PRO A 160 11.01 20.96 7.53
C PRO A 160 12.32 20.31 8.01
N VAL A 161 13.08 21.00 8.85
CA VAL A 161 14.30 20.41 9.45
C VAL A 161 13.95 19.20 10.32
N VAL A 162 12.90 19.32 11.11
CA VAL A 162 12.30 18.26 11.91
C VAL A 162 10.79 18.26 11.72
N PHE A 163 10.17 17.10 11.83
CA PHE A 163 8.72 16.97 11.79
C PHE A 163 8.19 16.71 13.20
N ARG A 164 7.13 17.42 13.58
CA ARG A 164 6.41 17.22 14.84
C ARG A 164 4.93 17.12 14.50
N HIS A 165 4.35 15.96 14.79
CA HIS A 165 2.91 15.80 14.70
C HIS A 165 2.22 16.72 15.73
N PRO A 166 1.17 17.49 15.37
CA PRO A 166 0.55 18.46 16.28
C PRO A 166 0.08 17.85 17.60
N ALA A 167 -0.40 16.61 17.57
CA ALA A 167 -0.85 15.88 18.75
C ALA A 167 0.24 15.05 19.45
N SER A 168 1.52 15.13 19.02
CA SER A 168 2.61 14.34 19.60
C SER A 168 3.78 15.20 20.12
N PRO A 169 4.33 14.89 21.30
CA PRO A 169 5.59 15.49 21.75
C PRO A 169 6.81 14.90 21.03
N ARG A 170 6.67 13.83 20.24
CA ARG A 170 7.78 13.19 19.52
C ARG A 170 8.29 14.07 18.38
N ILE A 171 9.61 14.06 18.20
CA ILE A 171 10.29 14.73 17.10
C ILE A 171 10.77 13.66 16.13
N LEU A 172 10.40 13.78 14.87
CA LEU A 172 10.79 12.89 13.79
C LEU A 172 11.67 13.63 12.78
N GLN A 173 12.29 12.86 11.88
CA GLN A 173 13.01 13.43 10.75
C GLN A 173 12.08 14.25 9.87
N GLY A 174 12.58 15.34 9.28
CA GLY A 174 11.79 16.24 8.44
C GLY A 174 11.02 15.57 7.31
N CYS A 175 11.61 14.54 6.70
CA CYS A 175 10.98 13.78 5.62
C CYS A 175 9.71 13.02 6.04
N GLU A 176 9.50 12.77 7.35
CA GLU A 176 8.27 12.15 7.85
C GLU A 176 7.04 13.04 7.63
N ALA A 177 7.21 14.35 7.34
CA ALA A 177 6.12 15.22 6.87
C ALA A 177 5.54 14.80 5.50
N ARG A 178 6.22 13.91 4.77
CA ARG A 178 5.76 13.28 3.52
C ARG A 178 5.36 11.82 3.70
N ASN A 179 5.39 11.31 4.93
CA ASN A 179 4.94 9.96 5.24
C ASN A 179 3.45 10.00 5.56
N LEU A 180 2.62 9.35 4.73
CA LEU A 180 1.17 9.32 4.94
C LEU A 180 0.82 8.72 6.31
N ASN A 181 1.53 7.66 6.72
CA ASN A 181 1.37 7.02 8.02
C ASN A 181 2.10 7.77 9.17
N ARG A 182 2.30 9.09 9.05
CA ARG A 182 2.77 9.97 10.15
C ARG A 182 1.98 11.27 10.28
N VAL A 183 1.12 11.56 9.31
CA VAL A 183 0.42 12.84 9.23
C VAL A 183 -1.08 12.73 9.48
N TYR A 184 -1.62 11.52 9.73
CA TYR A 184 -3.02 11.38 10.13
C TYR A 184 -3.30 12.15 11.44
N PRO A 185 -4.49 12.73 11.65
CA PRO A 185 -5.67 12.66 10.80
C PRO A 185 -5.60 13.60 9.57
N GLY A 186 -4.50 14.32 9.39
CA GLY A 186 -4.29 15.24 8.29
C GLY A 186 -4.84 16.64 8.55
N ALA A 187 -4.84 17.45 7.51
CA ALA A 187 -5.39 18.80 7.53
C ALA A 187 -6.00 19.11 6.16
N GLN A 188 -7.20 19.69 6.16
CA GLN A 188 -7.98 19.97 4.95
C GLN A 188 -7.23 20.86 3.95
N ASP A 189 -6.50 21.86 4.45
CA ASP A 189 -5.73 22.86 3.70
C ASP A 189 -4.20 22.73 3.92
N GLY A 190 -3.75 21.57 4.42
CA GLY A 190 -2.35 21.29 4.70
C GLY A 190 -1.49 21.00 3.46
N THR A 191 -0.34 20.37 3.70
CA THR A 191 0.48 19.79 2.64
C THR A 191 -0.27 18.73 1.82
N LEU A 192 0.26 18.34 0.66
CA LEU A 192 -0.37 17.29 -0.15
C LEU A 192 -0.64 16.02 0.68
N THR A 193 0.33 15.58 1.47
CA THR A 193 0.21 14.35 2.28
C THR A 193 -0.83 14.51 3.40
N GLU A 194 -0.88 15.67 4.07
CA GLU A 194 -1.90 15.98 5.08
C GLU A 194 -3.30 16.06 4.48
N ARG A 195 -3.46 16.58 3.26
CA ARG A 195 -4.75 16.65 2.57
C ARG A 195 -5.27 15.28 2.15
N VAL A 196 -4.37 14.37 1.76
CA VAL A 196 -4.70 12.95 1.49
C VAL A 196 -5.15 12.26 2.78
N ALA A 197 -4.40 12.40 3.87
CA ALA A 197 -4.78 11.85 5.17
C ALA A 197 -6.16 12.35 5.63
N TRP A 198 -6.41 13.65 5.49
CA TRP A 198 -7.70 14.26 5.79
C TRP A 198 -8.82 13.64 4.94
N ALA A 199 -8.63 13.55 3.62
CA ALA A 199 -9.64 12.98 2.73
C ALA A 199 -9.98 11.51 3.06
N ILE A 200 -9.00 10.71 3.50
CA ILE A 200 -9.24 9.32 3.92
C ILE A 200 -10.02 9.26 5.23
N VAL A 201 -9.71 10.14 6.19
CA VAL A 201 -10.51 10.25 7.44
C VAL A 201 -11.94 10.70 7.12
N GLU A 202 -12.10 11.64 6.19
CA GLU A 202 -13.42 12.09 5.72
C GLU A 202 -14.21 11.00 5.00
N LEU A 203 -13.54 10.19 4.17
CA LEU A 203 -14.14 9.00 3.56
C LEU A 203 -14.70 8.07 4.65
N ILE A 204 -13.88 7.71 5.64
CA ILE A 204 -14.29 6.84 6.76
C ILE A 204 -15.49 7.44 7.52
N ARG A 205 -15.44 8.75 7.79
CA ARG A 205 -16.46 9.46 8.58
C ARG A 205 -17.79 9.63 7.84
N LEU A 206 -17.74 10.07 6.59
CA LEU A 206 -18.94 10.39 5.80
C LEU A 206 -19.64 9.13 5.29
N GLU A 207 -18.86 8.11 4.90
CA GLU A 207 -19.40 6.81 4.48
C GLU A 207 -19.68 5.87 5.66
N ARG A 208 -19.39 6.33 6.90
CA ARG A 208 -19.63 5.60 8.16
C ARG A 208 -19.00 4.20 8.20
N VAL A 209 -17.76 4.10 7.71
CA VAL A 209 -17.00 2.84 7.60
C VAL A 209 -16.93 2.14 8.96
N ASP A 210 -17.49 0.94 9.06
CA ASP A 210 -17.53 0.15 10.29
C ASP A 210 -16.18 -0.52 10.60
N VAL A 211 -15.50 -1.03 9.57
CA VAL A 211 -14.22 -1.72 9.67
C VAL A 211 -13.25 -1.15 8.63
N ALA A 212 -12.00 -0.88 9.01
CA ALA A 212 -11.02 -0.30 8.10
C ALA A 212 -9.67 -1.02 8.19
N PHE A 213 -9.08 -1.35 7.05
CA PHE A 213 -7.75 -1.96 6.95
C PHE A 213 -6.75 -1.01 6.31
N ASP A 214 -5.56 -0.89 6.91
CA ASP A 214 -4.38 -0.31 6.27
C ASP A 214 -3.31 -1.40 6.10
N LEU A 215 -3.01 -1.76 4.85
CA LEU A 215 -2.15 -2.89 4.52
C LEU A 215 -0.70 -2.42 4.35
N HIS A 216 0.16 -2.82 5.30
CA HIS A 216 1.58 -2.47 5.35
C HIS A 216 2.46 -3.70 5.16
N GLU A 217 3.75 -3.44 4.93
CA GLU A 217 4.78 -4.46 5.06
C GLU A 217 5.95 -3.96 5.90
N ALA A 218 6.62 -4.90 6.57
CA ALA A 218 7.78 -4.64 7.40
C ALA A 218 8.96 -5.55 7.01
N PRO A 219 10.21 -5.13 7.22
CA PRO A 219 11.37 -5.97 6.92
C PRO A 219 11.42 -7.21 7.84
N PRO A 220 11.92 -8.37 7.36
CA PRO A 220 11.97 -9.63 8.13
C PRO A 220 12.72 -9.55 9.47
N GLU A 221 13.62 -8.58 9.64
CA GLU A 221 14.36 -8.35 10.89
C GLU A 221 13.62 -7.52 11.95
N ARG A 222 12.43 -6.97 11.65
CA ARG A 222 11.67 -6.18 12.64
C ARG A 222 10.59 -7.01 13.30
N ASN A 223 10.45 -6.83 14.61
CA ASN A 223 9.42 -7.52 15.41
C ASN A 223 8.00 -7.26 14.93
N LEU A 224 7.73 -6.09 14.34
CA LEU A 224 6.40 -5.72 13.84
C LEU A 224 5.96 -6.54 12.60
N VAL A 225 6.88 -7.29 11.97
CA VAL A 225 6.54 -8.12 10.81
C VAL A 225 5.48 -9.14 11.19
N ASN A 226 4.54 -9.43 10.30
CA ASN A 226 3.48 -10.42 10.56
C ASN A 226 2.50 -10.02 11.69
N ALA A 227 2.43 -8.75 12.08
CA ALA A 227 1.51 -8.27 13.11
C ALA A 227 0.12 -7.90 12.57
N ILE A 228 -0.89 -8.02 13.44
CA ILE A 228 -2.11 -7.19 13.40
C ILE A 228 -1.95 -6.13 14.49
N VAL A 229 -1.93 -4.85 14.11
CA VAL A 229 -1.87 -3.73 15.03
C VAL A 229 -3.28 -3.17 15.23
N ALA A 230 -3.76 -3.21 16.47
CA ALA A 230 -5.14 -2.86 16.80
C ALA A 230 -5.21 -1.86 17.97
N PRO A 231 -5.88 -0.71 17.81
CA PRO A 231 -6.27 0.15 18.94
C PRO A 231 -7.46 -0.45 19.69
N GLU A 232 -7.81 0.18 20.80
CA GLU A 232 -8.82 -0.29 21.76
C GLU A 232 -10.17 -0.65 21.11
N PRO A 233 -10.73 0.12 20.15
CA PRO A 233 -12.00 -0.24 19.50
C PRO A 233 -11.97 -1.55 18.72
N SER A 234 -10.78 -2.01 18.29
CA SER A 234 -10.57 -3.22 17.50
C SER A 234 -10.14 -4.42 18.34
N GLN A 235 -9.89 -4.23 19.64
CA GLN A 235 -9.42 -5.28 20.57
C GLN A 235 -10.51 -6.29 20.92
N ASP A 236 -11.78 -6.02 20.60
CA ASP A 236 -12.86 -6.99 20.73
C ASP A 236 -12.80 -8.09 19.65
N ILE A 237 -12.11 -7.84 18.53
CA ILE A 237 -11.97 -8.74 17.37
C ILE A 237 -10.53 -9.25 17.19
N ALA A 238 -9.54 -8.36 17.28
CA ALA A 238 -8.15 -8.65 16.88
C ALA A 238 -7.51 -9.88 17.59
N PRO A 239 -7.69 -10.08 18.91
CA PRO A 239 -7.12 -11.25 19.59
C PRO A 239 -7.70 -12.57 19.07
N GLN A 240 -9.02 -12.64 18.87
CA GLN A 240 -9.68 -13.85 18.38
C GLN A 240 -9.30 -14.12 16.92
N ALA A 241 -9.21 -13.07 16.09
CA ALA A 241 -8.74 -13.18 14.71
C ALA A 241 -7.33 -13.76 14.65
N THR A 242 -6.45 -13.27 15.52
CA THR A 242 -5.05 -13.74 15.59
C THR A 242 -4.98 -15.24 15.90
N ILE A 243 -5.75 -15.71 16.89
CA ILE A 243 -5.82 -17.14 17.24
C ILE A 243 -6.36 -17.98 16.07
N MET A 244 -7.44 -17.53 15.42
CA MET A 244 -8.02 -18.24 14.27
C MET A 244 -7.04 -18.34 13.10
N LEU A 245 -6.31 -17.25 12.82
CA LEU A 245 -5.29 -17.22 11.78
C LEU A 245 -4.13 -18.17 12.09
N GLN A 246 -3.64 -18.19 13.34
CA GLN A 246 -2.60 -19.12 13.78
C GLN A 246 -3.05 -20.58 13.64
N LEU A 247 -4.30 -20.90 14.02
CA LEU A 247 -4.88 -22.25 13.85
C LEU A 247 -5.02 -22.62 12.36
N ALA A 248 -5.25 -21.65 11.49
CA ALA A 248 -5.29 -21.81 10.04
C ALA A 248 -3.89 -21.86 9.39
N GLY A 249 -2.81 -21.85 10.18
CA GLY A 249 -1.42 -21.92 9.70
C GLY A 249 -0.82 -20.56 9.31
N TRP A 250 -1.51 -19.46 9.57
CA TRP A 250 -0.98 -18.11 9.38
C TRP A 250 -0.34 -17.60 10.65
N ASP A 251 0.99 -17.52 10.67
CA ASP A 251 1.75 -17.02 11.80
C ASP A 251 1.57 -15.50 11.98
N PHE A 252 0.47 -15.08 12.60
CA PHE A 252 0.19 -13.71 13.04
C PHE A 252 0.48 -13.56 14.52
N HIS A 253 0.89 -12.35 14.91
CA HIS A 253 0.83 -11.93 16.30
C HIS A 253 0.06 -10.61 16.43
N LEU A 254 -0.41 -10.33 17.64
CA LEU A 254 -1.16 -9.13 17.95
C LEU A 254 -0.24 -8.08 18.57
N GLU A 255 -0.33 -6.85 18.08
CA GLU A 255 0.31 -5.68 18.65
C GLU A 255 -0.75 -4.65 19.05
N SER A 256 -0.64 -4.13 20.27
CA SER A 256 -1.54 -3.08 20.74
C SER A 256 -1.05 -1.72 20.26
N SER A 257 -1.94 -0.94 19.65
CA SER A 257 -1.62 0.44 19.26
C SER A 257 -1.57 1.36 20.48
N SER A 258 -0.41 1.92 20.77
CA SER A 258 -0.27 2.93 21.83
C SER A 258 -0.97 4.24 21.48
N ALA A 259 -1.75 4.79 22.42
CA ALA A 259 -2.36 6.11 22.30
C ALA A 259 -1.34 7.27 22.17
N GLU A 260 -0.09 7.05 22.61
CA GLU A 260 0.98 8.07 22.52
C GLU A 260 1.59 8.18 21.10
N PHE A 261 1.40 7.16 20.27
CA PHE A 261 2.04 7.07 18.96
C PHE A 261 1.12 7.60 17.86
N ARG A 262 1.00 8.94 17.85
CA ARG A 262 0.16 9.71 16.94
C ARG A 262 0.69 9.77 15.50
N GLY A 263 -0.17 10.12 14.57
CA GLY A 263 0.14 10.21 13.14
C GLY A 263 -0.08 8.92 12.35
N LEU A 264 -0.35 7.80 13.03
CA LEU A 264 -0.60 6.51 12.39
C LEU A 264 -2.06 6.38 11.95
N SER A 265 -2.30 5.74 10.81
CA SER A 265 -3.63 5.46 10.27
C SER A 265 -4.56 4.83 11.30
N HIS A 266 -4.24 3.62 11.78
CA HIS A 266 -5.10 2.90 12.71
C HIS A 266 -5.36 3.66 14.02
N ARG A 267 -4.39 4.40 14.54
CA ARG A 267 -4.59 5.20 15.75
C ARG A 267 -5.54 6.36 15.50
N GLU A 268 -5.25 7.16 14.48
CA GLU A 268 -5.97 8.41 14.22
C GLU A 268 -7.36 8.14 13.63
N TRP A 269 -7.56 7.03 12.91
CA TRP A 269 -8.89 6.61 12.46
C TRP A 269 -9.79 6.22 13.63
N ALA A 270 -9.25 5.50 14.61
CA ALA A 270 -9.97 5.16 15.84
C ALA A 270 -10.28 6.40 16.69
N ASP A 271 -9.42 7.42 16.68
CA ASP A 271 -9.63 8.65 17.46
C ASP A 271 -10.58 9.64 16.77
N ALA A 272 -10.55 9.71 15.44
CA ALA A 272 -11.30 10.68 14.66
C ALA A 272 -12.67 10.17 14.17
N THR A 273 -12.92 8.86 14.22
CA THR A 273 -14.13 8.22 13.65
C THR A 273 -14.65 7.10 14.55
N ALA A 274 -15.77 6.50 14.17
CA ALA A 274 -16.35 5.34 14.86
C ALA A 274 -15.89 3.99 14.28
N THR A 275 -14.95 3.99 13.32
CA THR A 275 -14.48 2.76 12.67
C THR A 275 -13.69 1.87 13.63
N ARG A 276 -13.64 0.56 13.33
CA ARG A 276 -12.67 -0.37 13.89
C ARG A 276 -11.50 -0.52 12.92
N PRO A 277 -10.36 0.14 13.17
CA PRO A 277 -9.25 0.07 12.26
C PRO A 277 -8.28 -1.06 12.62
N PHE A 278 -7.66 -1.64 11.60
CA PHE A 278 -6.64 -2.66 11.71
C PHE A 278 -5.49 -2.28 10.76
N LEU A 279 -4.28 -2.16 11.29
CA LEU A 279 -3.09 -2.14 10.44
C LEU A 279 -2.54 -3.56 10.41
N MET A 280 -2.28 -4.08 9.21
CA MET A 280 -1.75 -5.43 9.06
C MET A 280 -0.41 -5.39 8.38
N GLU A 281 0.51 -6.19 8.91
CA GLU A 281 1.89 -6.27 8.44
C GLU A 281 2.15 -7.64 7.84
N THR A 282 2.85 -7.66 6.72
CA THR A 282 3.50 -8.85 6.17
C THR A 282 4.98 -8.55 5.89
N ALA A 283 5.78 -9.60 5.68
CA ALA A 283 7.20 -9.44 5.46
C ALA A 283 7.50 -8.81 4.10
N ASN A 284 8.37 -7.80 4.00
CA ASN A 284 8.90 -7.33 2.73
C ASN A 284 10.43 -7.39 2.73
N PRO A 285 11.01 -8.41 2.07
CA PRO A 285 12.46 -8.55 1.97
C PRO A 285 13.16 -7.37 1.27
N VAL A 286 12.46 -6.53 0.51
CA VAL A 286 13.11 -5.37 -0.11
C VAL A 286 13.34 -4.24 0.90
N GLN A 287 12.61 -4.18 2.02
CA GLN A 287 12.72 -3.07 2.96
C GLN A 287 13.93 -3.16 3.89
N GLY A 288 14.38 -4.37 4.22
CA GLY A 288 15.35 -4.54 5.29
C GLY A 288 16.79 -4.50 4.81
N HIS A 289 17.70 -4.14 5.70
CA HIS A 289 19.10 -3.83 5.35
C HIS A 289 20.00 -5.07 5.31
N LEU A 290 19.48 -6.22 5.76
CA LEU A 290 20.20 -7.50 5.70
C LEU A 290 20.07 -8.20 4.35
N ARG A 291 19.31 -7.61 3.41
CA ARG A 291 19.13 -8.11 2.05
C ARG A 291 20.40 -8.01 1.21
N GLY A 292 20.49 -8.83 0.18
CA GLY A 292 21.47 -8.68 -0.90
C GLY A 292 21.12 -7.53 -1.85
N ARG A 293 21.24 -7.76 -3.15
CA ARG A 293 20.96 -6.73 -4.16
C ARG A 293 19.45 -6.48 -4.27
N THR A 294 19.03 -5.23 -4.11
CA THR A 294 17.65 -4.82 -4.40
C THR A 294 17.32 -5.02 -5.89
N THR A 295 16.27 -5.80 -6.17
CA THR A 295 15.81 -6.07 -7.55
C THR A 295 14.30 -6.27 -7.60
N ALA A 296 13.69 -6.10 -8.78
CA ALA A 296 12.30 -6.49 -9.01
C ALA A 296 12.06 -7.98 -8.74
N ARG A 297 13.06 -8.85 -9.00
CA ARG A 297 13.00 -10.28 -8.65
C ARG A 297 12.84 -10.47 -7.15
N LEU A 298 13.60 -9.76 -6.32
CA LEU A 298 13.46 -9.81 -4.87
C LEU A 298 12.06 -9.30 -4.44
N ALA A 299 11.59 -8.21 -5.04
CA ALA A 299 10.27 -7.65 -4.76
C ALA A 299 9.11 -8.60 -5.09
N VAL A 300 9.26 -9.51 -6.05
CA VAL A 300 8.23 -10.49 -6.44
C VAL A 300 8.42 -11.83 -5.72
N THR A 301 9.61 -12.43 -5.84
CA THR A 301 9.87 -13.78 -5.32
C THR A 301 10.18 -13.80 -3.83
N GLY A 302 10.59 -12.67 -3.27
CA GLY A 302 11.07 -12.58 -1.89
C GLY A 302 12.27 -13.47 -1.59
N ARG A 303 13.03 -13.95 -2.59
CA ARG A 303 14.18 -14.86 -2.44
C ARG A 303 15.51 -14.13 -2.38
N ASP A 304 16.22 -14.28 -1.26
CA ASP A 304 17.52 -13.67 -1.04
C ASP A 304 18.44 -14.54 -0.15
N ASP A 305 19.65 -14.80 -0.62
CA ASP A 305 20.62 -15.65 0.07
C ASP A 305 21.20 -14.99 1.33
N GLN A 306 21.25 -13.64 1.38
CA GLN A 306 21.72 -12.93 2.57
C GLN A 306 20.69 -13.05 3.68
N TYR A 307 19.39 -12.96 3.37
CA TYR A 307 18.35 -13.25 4.36
C TYR A 307 18.35 -14.71 4.82
N ALA A 308 18.50 -15.68 3.92
CA ALA A 308 18.62 -17.08 4.34
C ALA A 308 19.84 -17.29 5.27
N THR A 309 20.93 -16.54 5.05
CA THR A 309 22.10 -16.54 5.93
C THR A 309 21.83 -15.84 7.26
N ALA A 310 21.14 -14.70 7.25
CA ALA A 310 20.75 -13.95 8.45
C ALA A 310 19.81 -14.78 9.35
N ALA A 311 18.88 -15.52 8.75
CA ALA A 311 17.98 -16.44 9.43
C ALA A 311 18.72 -17.53 10.18
N ARG A 312 19.70 -18.20 9.53
CA ARG A 312 20.57 -19.21 10.17
C ARG A 312 21.39 -18.67 11.34
N ARG A 313 21.57 -17.35 11.42
CA ARG A 313 22.28 -16.66 12.50
C ARG A 313 21.35 -16.09 13.57
N GLY A 314 20.03 -16.31 13.47
CA GLY A 314 19.06 -15.80 14.43
C GLY A 314 18.89 -14.28 14.40
N LEU A 315 19.16 -13.63 13.25
CA LEU A 315 19.08 -12.17 13.10
C LEU A 315 17.71 -11.66 12.63
N LEU A 316 16.76 -12.56 12.37
CA LEU A 316 15.43 -12.22 11.87
C LEU A 316 14.37 -12.46 12.95
N ALA A 317 13.28 -11.69 12.89
CA ALA A 317 12.15 -11.82 13.79
C ALA A 317 11.17 -12.92 13.37
N MET A 318 11.38 -13.52 12.20
CA MET A 318 10.51 -14.54 11.62
C MET A 318 11.31 -15.61 10.86
N PRO A 319 10.73 -16.80 10.63
CA PRO A 319 11.34 -17.81 9.78
C PRO A 319 11.58 -17.28 8.36
N TYR A 320 12.74 -17.60 7.81
CA TYR A 320 13.10 -17.28 6.44
C TYR A 320 14.09 -18.31 5.92
N ASP A 321 13.88 -18.80 4.71
CA ASP A 321 14.76 -19.77 4.06
C ASP A 321 15.02 -19.40 2.59
N SER A 322 15.67 -20.31 1.83
CA SER A 322 16.00 -20.08 0.42
C SER A 322 14.79 -20.03 -0.52
N THR A 323 13.61 -20.48 -0.07
CA THR A 323 12.38 -20.41 -0.87
C THR A 323 11.84 -18.97 -0.93
N GLY A 324 12.22 -18.13 0.04
CA GLY A 324 11.84 -16.73 0.13
C GLY A 324 10.40 -16.53 0.59
N ILE A 325 9.95 -15.28 0.56
CA ILE A 325 8.56 -14.92 0.90
C ILE A 325 7.92 -14.27 -0.32
N ALA A 326 7.29 -15.08 -1.17
CA ALA A 326 6.73 -14.65 -2.43
C ALA A 326 5.62 -13.58 -2.24
N LEU A 327 5.42 -12.75 -3.26
CA LEU A 327 4.36 -11.73 -3.27
C LEU A 327 2.97 -12.35 -3.08
N GLU A 328 2.73 -13.50 -3.67
CA GLU A 328 1.52 -14.30 -3.53
C GLU A 328 1.25 -14.69 -2.08
N THR A 329 2.28 -15.13 -1.35
CA THR A 329 2.17 -15.49 0.07
C THR A 329 1.83 -14.27 0.92
N ARG A 330 2.41 -13.11 0.59
CA ARG A 330 2.18 -11.83 1.29
C ARG A 330 0.79 -11.28 1.04
N VAL A 331 0.32 -11.34 -0.21
CA VAL A 331 -1.06 -11.01 -0.58
C VAL A 331 -2.05 -11.96 0.08
N SER A 332 -1.80 -13.27 0.02
CA SER A 332 -2.62 -14.30 0.67
C SER A 332 -2.77 -14.05 2.17
N ARG A 333 -1.68 -13.65 2.82
CA ARG A 333 -1.68 -13.30 4.24
C ARG A 333 -2.61 -12.13 4.56
N HIS A 334 -2.55 -11.04 3.77
CA HIS A 334 -3.48 -9.92 3.96
C HIS A 334 -4.93 -10.35 3.71
N LEU A 335 -5.21 -11.13 2.66
CA LEU A 335 -6.56 -11.63 2.38
C LEU A 335 -7.09 -12.50 3.52
N ALA A 336 -6.26 -13.40 4.06
CA ALA A 336 -6.61 -14.23 5.21
C ALA A 336 -6.94 -13.36 6.44
N GLY A 337 -6.13 -12.35 6.71
CA GLY A 337 -6.36 -11.39 7.79
C GLY A 337 -7.67 -10.61 7.65
N ILE A 338 -7.95 -10.10 6.44
CA ILE A 338 -9.23 -9.43 6.12
C ILE A 338 -10.40 -10.38 6.35
N ALA A 339 -10.36 -11.59 5.77
CA ALA A 339 -11.45 -12.56 5.87
C ALA A 339 -11.76 -12.93 7.33
N ALA A 340 -10.72 -13.29 8.11
CA ALA A 340 -10.89 -13.67 9.52
C ALA A 340 -11.48 -12.53 10.38
N ILE A 341 -11.04 -11.30 10.16
CA ILE A 341 -11.53 -10.13 10.91
C ILE A 341 -12.98 -9.79 10.50
N VAL A 342 -13.30 -9.84 9.21
CA VAL A 342 -14.67 -9.60 8.71
C VAL A 342 -15.63 -10.67 9.21
N ASP A 343 -15.24 -11.95 9.21
CA ASP A 343 -16.05 -13.05 9.76
C ASP A 343 -16.38 -12.84 11.23
N LEU A 344 -15.39 -12.42 12.04
CA LEU A 344 -15.59 -12.13 13.45
C LEU A 344 -16.42 -10.88 13.70
N TYR A 345 -16.25 -9.84 12.88
CA TYR A 345 -17.11 -8.66 12.90
C TYR A 345 -18.56 -9.04 12.61
N ASN A 346 -18.81 -9.85 11.58
CA ASN A 346 -20.14 -10.33 11.21
C ASN A 346 -20.82 -11.11 12.33
N GLY A 347 -20.06 -11.91 13.09
CA GLY A 347 -20.57 -12.60 14.28
C GLY A 347 -20.98 -11.67 15.42
N LYS A 348 -20.30 -10.52 15.58
CA LYS A 348 -20.57 -9.53 16.63
C LYS A 348 -21.64 -8.51 16.24
N ALA A 349 -21.73 -8.17 14.96
CA ALA A 349 -22.68 -7.21 14.42
C ALA A 349 -23.55 -7.82 13.31
N PRO A 350 -24.42 -8.82 13.60
CA PRO A 350 -25.19 -9.50 12.57
C PRO A 350 -26.12 -8.59 11.76
N SER A 351 -26.59 -7.49 12.34
CA SER A 351 -27.44 -6.49 11.67
C SER A 351 -26.67 -5.55 10.73
N ALA A 352 -25.33 -5.52 10.82
CA ALA A 352 -24.44 -4.75 9.98
C ALA A 352 -23.44 -5.67 9.28
N ARG A 353 -23.90 -6.85 8.85
CA ARG A 353 -23.06 -7.86 8.20
C ARG A 353 -22.46 -7.33 6.88
N ILE A 354 -21.27 -7.83 6.55
CA ILE A 354 -20.53 -7.54 5.31
C ILE A 354 -20.23 -8.89 4.65
N ASP A 355 -20.93 -9.21 3.56
CA ASP A 355 -20.72 -10.44 2.80
C ASP A 355 -19.99 -10.11 1.52
N MET A 356 -18.71 -10.49 1.47
CA MET A 356 -17.82 -10.22 0.35
C MET A 356 -16.94 -11.45 0.07
N GLY A 357 -16.59 -11.63 -1.21
CA GLY A 357 -15.80 -12.75 -1.69
C GLY A 357 -15.27 -12.50 -3.10
N GLY A 358 -15.13 -13.56 -3.89
CA GLY A 358 -14.72 -13.49 -5.30
C GLY A 358 -13.21 -13.56 -5.53
N TRP A 359 -12.38 -13.19 -4.55
CA TRP A 359 -10.94 -13.43 -4.59
C TRP A 359 -10.60 -14.92 -4.38
N PRO A 360 -9.45 -15.40 -4.89
CA PRO A 360 -9.06 -16.79 -4.72
C PRO A 360 -8.66 -17.14 -3.28
N ASP A 361 -8.94 -18.38 -2.89
CA ASP A 361 -8.36 -18.96 -1.68
C ASP A 361 -6.83 -18.93 -1.72
N ALA A 362 -6.22 -18.87 -0.54
CA ALA A 362 -4.77 -18.71 -0.41
C ALA A 362 -3.95 -19.84 -1.03
N GLY A 363 -4.43 -21.09 -0.98
CA GLY A 363 -3.76 -22.23 -1.62
C GLY A 363 -3.68 -22.05 -3.14
N PRO A 364 -4.83 -21.96 -3.83
CA PRO A 364 -4.87 -21.65 -5.27
C PRO A 364 -4.09 -20.39 -5.66
N LEU A 365 -4.10 -19.33 -4.85
CA LEU A 365 -3.34 -18.11 -5.12
C LEU A 365 -1.81 -18.36 -5.08
N GLN A 366 -1.33 -19.12 -4.10
CA GLN A 366 0.09 -19.47 -3.98
C GLN A 366 0.54 -20.46 -5.06
N ASP A 367 -0.32 -21.41 -5.43
CA ASP A 367 0.01 -22.44 -6.42
C ASP A 367 -0.02 -21.89 -7.86
N ASN A 368 -1.02 -21.07 -8.17
CA ASN A 368 -1.24 -20.59 -9.54
C ASN A 368 -0.57 -19.25 -9.86
N GLY A 369 -0.10 -18.53 -8.84
CA GLY A 369 0.47 -17.19 -9.00
C GLY A 369 -0.58 -16.08 -9.01
N LEU A 370 -0.18 -14.89 -8.54
CA LEU A 370 -1.05 -13.72 -8.46
C LEU A 370 -1.61 -13.33 -9.83
N GLY A 371 -0.78 -13.41 -10.87
CA GLY A 371 -1.14 -12.98 -12.20
C GLY A 371 -2.26 -13.79 -12.87
N ARG A 372 -2.59 -14.98 -12.39
CA ARG A 372 -3.75 -15.75 -12.88
C ARG A 372 -5.09 -15.05 -12.59
N TYR A 373 -5.13 -14.27 -11.52
CA TYR A 373 -6.34 -13.64 -11.01
C TYR A 373 -6.39 -12.14 -11.30
N LEU A 374 -5.36 -11.62 -11.97
CA LEU A 374 -5.32 -10.25 -12.43
C LEU A 374 -5.94 -10.16 -13.82
N GLY A 375 -6.82 -9.19 -13.99
CA GLY A 375 -7.40 -8.85 -15.28
C GLY A 375 -6.33 -8.42 -16.27
N SER A 376 -6.68 -8.48 -17.55
CA SER A 376 -5.84 -8.06 -18.67
C SER A 376 -6.68 -7.28 -19.66
N ALA A 377 -6.04 -6.39 -20.41
CA ALA A 377 -6.67 -5.87 -21.61
C ALA A 377 -6.86 -7.06 -22.55
N VAL A 378 -8.11 -7.41 -22.82
CA VAL A 378 -8.42 -8.15 -24.03
C VAL A 378 -8.27 -7.12 -25.15
N ASP A 379 -7.41 -7.38 -26.12
CA ASP A 379 -7.42 -6.62 -27.36
C ASP A 379 -8.82 -6.80 -27.97
N ASP A 380 -9.68 -5.78 -27.84
CA ASP A 380 -10.93 -5.69 -28.61
C ASP A 380 -10.64 -5.43 -30.09
#